data_AF-A0A3A6NCN4-F1
#
_entry.id   AF-A0A3A6NCN4-F1
#
_cell.length_a   1.000
_cell.length_b   1.000
_cell.length_c   1.000
_cell.angle_alpha   90.00
_cell.angle_beta   90.00
_cell.angle_gamma   90.00
#
_symmetry.space_group_name_H-M   'P 1'
#
loop_
_entity.id
_entity.type
_entity.pdbx_description
1 polymer ?
#
loop_
_entity_poly.entity_id
_entity_poly.type
_entity_poly.pdbx_seq_one_letter_code
_entity_poly.pdbx_strand_id
1 'polypeptide(L)'
;MKVVVLNPWKVLAAGVIACILISGTVLGALALWGVFRGEPAEAYGAAGVGAKRWYFAEGYTGPGFEEWILAYNPPADAGGSGQEMAVNILVYGPNGLVAIGGIGPLKPGQRGTLYINDVVARVGYSGDVSIVATSPSPFICERALYFDYKGKWTGGSQILGYQEGANE
;
A
#
# COMPACT_ATOMS: atom_id res chain seq x y z
N MET A 1 26.61 -26.77 -67.19
CA MET A 1 25.77 -26.49 -66.01
C MET A 1 25.91 -27.67 -65.05
N LYS A 2 26.53 -27.51 -63.88
CA LYS A 2 26.65 -28.61 -62.90
C LYS A 2 25.36 -28.67 -62.09
N VAL A 3 24.55 -29.70 -62.30
CA VAL A 3 23.37 -29.97 -61.48
C VAL A 3 23.85 -30.67 -60.21
N VAL A 4 23.73 -29.99 -59.07
CA VAL A 4 24.04 -30.59 -57.76
C VAL A 4 22.74 -31.16 -57.20
N VAL A 5 22.66 -32.49 -57.12
CA VAL A 5 21.54 -33.18 -56.47
C VAL A 5 21.86 -33.29 -54.99
N LEU A 6 21.13 -32.58 -54.15
CA LEU A 6 21.30 -32.64 -52.70
C LEU A 6 20.63 -33.91 -52.15
N ASN A 7 21.29 -34.56 -51.20
CA ASN A 7 20.73 -35.72 -50.52
C ASN A 7 19.51 -35.28 -49.69
N PRO A 8 18.32 -35.87 -49.90
CA PRO A 8 17.08 -35.46 -49.23
C PRO A 8 17.17 -35.55 -47.70
N TRP A 9 17.92 -36.51 -47.15
CA TRP A 9 18.12 -36.63 -45.70
C TRP A 9 18.94 -35.49 -45.12
N LYS A 10 19.91 -34.96 -45.87
CA LYS A 10 20.70 -33.80 -45.42
C LYS A 10 19.87 -32.52 -45.43
N VAL A 11 18.97 -32.36 -46.40
CA VAL A 11 18.04 -31.22 -46.47
C VAL A 11 17.02 -31.28 -45.33
N LEU A 12 16.48 -32.46 -45.04
CA LEU A 12 15.57 -32.67 -43.91
C LEU A 12 16.25 -32.35 -42.58
N ALA A 13 17.45 -32.89 -42.35
CA ALA A 13 18.21 -32.63 -41.13
C ALA A 13 18.53 -31.15 -40.93
N ALA A 14 18.92 -30.44 -42.00
CA ALA A 14 19.15 -29.00 -41.95
C ALA A 14 17.88 -28.22 -41.61
N GLY A 15 16.72 -28.63 -42.13
CA GLY A 15 15.42 -28.03 -41.80
C GLY A 15 15.03 -28.24 -40.34
N VAL A 16 15.22 -29.45 -39.80
CA VAL A 16 14.93 -29.73 -38.38
C VAL A 16 15.83 -28.93 -37.45
N ILE A 17 17.13 -28.83 -37.75
CA ILE A 17 18.08 -28.02 -36.97
C ILE A 17 17.69 -26.54 -37.00
N ALA A 18 17.31 -26.01 -38.17
CA ALA A 18 16.85 -24.63 -38.29
C ALA A 18 15.59 -24.36 -37.44
N CYS A 19 14.61 -25.28 -37.45
CA CYS A 19 13.42 -25.16 -36.62
C CYS A 19 13.72 -25.17 -35.11
N ILE A 20 14.67 -26.01 -34.66
CA ILE A 20 15.08 -26.09 -33.25
C ILE A 20 15.81 -24.80 -32.82
N LEU A 21 16.66 -24.24 -33.68
CA LEU A 21 17.36 -22.99 -33.38
C LEU A 21 16.37 -21.81 -33.27
N ILE A 22 15.39 -21.74 -34.18
CA ILE A 22 14.36 -20.69 -34.14
C ILE A 22 13.49 -20.84 -32.88
N SER A 23 13.03 -22.06 -32.55
CA SER A 23 12.22 -22.28 -31.36
C SER A 23 12.97 -21.97 -30.06
N GLY A 24 14.26 -22.30 -29.98
CA GLY A 24 15.12 -21.94 -28.85
C GLY A 24 15.28 -20.44 -28.66
N THR A 25 15.46 -19.67 -29.76
CA THR A 25 15.56 -18.20 -29.67
C THR A 25 14.24 -17.54 -29.27
N VAL A 26 13.10 -18.05 -29.74
CA VAL A 26 11.77 -17.54 -29.36
C VAL A 26 11.47 -17.83 -27.89
N LEU A 27 11.77 -19.04 -27.41
CA LEU A 27 11.63 -19.39 -25.99
C LEU A 27 12.56 -18.57 -25.10
N GLY A 28 13.80 -18.31 -25.55
CA GLY A 28 14.73 -17.43 -24.86
C GLY A 28 14.24 -15.98 -24.79
N ALA A 29 13.69 -15.45 -25.88
CA ALA A 29 13.12 -14.10 -25.92
C ALA A 29 11.88 -13.98 -25.03
N LEU A 30 11.02 -15.00 -24.97
CA LEU A 30 9.86 -15.05 -24.09
C LEU A 30 10.25 -15.22 -22.61
N ALA A 31 11.31 -15.98 -22.32
CA ALA A 31 11.86 -16.07 -20.96
C ALA A 31 12.46 -14.73 -20.52
N LEU A 32 13.17 -14.02 -21.41
CA LEU A 32 13.62 -12.65 -21.17
C LEU A 32 12.45 -11.68 -20.96
N TRP A 33 11.34 -11.86 -21.66
CA TRP A 33 10.15 -11.01 -21.53
C TRP A 33 9.62 -10.94 -20.09
N GLY A 34 9.67 -12.05 -19.34
CA GLY A 34 9.33 -12.07 -17.92
C GLY A 34 10.41 -11.49 -16.99
N VAL A 35 11.68 -11.50 -17.40
CA VAL A 35 12.80 -10.97 -16.59
C VAL A 35 12.90 -9.44 -16.68
N PHE A 36 12.58 -8.85 -17.84
CA PHE A 36 12.59 -7.38 -18.03
C PHE A 36 11.28 -6.70 -17.66
N ARG A 37 10.21 -7.48 -17.46
CA ARG A 37 9.01 -7.03 -16.78
C ARG A 37 9.07 -7.53 -15.36
N GLY A 38 9.86 -6.87 -14.52
CA GLY A 38 9.63 -6.99 -13.09
C GLY A 38 8.17 -6.65 -12.86
N GLU A 39 7.35 -7.64 -12.50
CA GLU A 39 6.08 -7.32 -11.90
C GLU A 39 6.43 -6.50 -10.67
N PRO A 40 5.99 -5.23 -10.56
CA PRO A 40 6.10 -4.55 -9.29
C PRO A 40 5.48 -5.50 -8.26
N ALA A 41 6.10 -5.64 -7.10
CA ALA A 41 5.43 -6.27 -5.96
C ALA A 41 4.22 -5.39 -5.61
N GLU A 42 3.12 -5.55 -6.36
CA GLU A 42 1.88 -4.85 -6.17
C GLU A 42 1.19 -5.49 -4.98
N ALA A 43 1.53 -4.99 -3.79
CA ALA A 43 0.75 -5.21 -2.58
C ALA A 43 -0.64 -4.55 -2.68
N TYR A 44 -0.92 -3.79 -3.75
CA TYR A 44 -2.16 -3.10 -4.03
C TYR A 44 -2.46 -3.25 -5.52
N GLY A 45 -3.63 -3.79 -5.88
CA GLY A 45 -3.97 -4.12 -7.27
C GLY A 45 -4.05 -2.91 -8.21
N ALA A 46 -4.28 -3.18 -9.50
CA ALA A 46 -4.29 -2.25 -10.64
C ALA A 46 -5.17 -0.98 -10.54
N ALA A 47 -5.87 -0.74 -9.42
CA ALA A 47 -6.72 0.42 -9.16
C ALA A 47 -5.98 1.61 -8.50
N GLY A 48 -4.66 1.51 -8.29
CA GLY A 48 -3.84 2.51 -7.59
C GLY A 48 -3.57 2.12 -6.13
N VAL A 49 -2.75 2.91 -5.44
CA VAL A 49 -2.34 2.63 -4.05
C VAL A 49 -3.23 3.34 -3.03
N GLY A 50 -3.51 2.63 -1.93
CA GLY A 50 -4.24 3.16 -0.78
C GLY A 50 -5.76 2.97 -0.84
N ALA A 51 -6.45 3.53 0.14
CA ALA A 51 -7.90 3.43 0.29
C ALA A 51 -8.50 4.77 0.72
N LYS A 52 -9.80 4.95 0.50
CA LYS A 52 -10.54 6.16 0.94
C LYS A 52 -10.96 6.10 2.40
N ARG A 53 -10.98 4.91 2.99
CA ARG A 53 -11.37 4.67 4.37
C ARG A 53 -10.49 3.61 5.02
N TRP A 54 -10.07 3.90 6.25
CA TRP A 54 -9.21 3.06 7.06
C TRP A 54 -9.77 2.93 8.48
N TYR A 55 -9.62 1.74 9.06
CA TYR A 55 -10.11 1.40 10.38
C TYR A 55 -8.99 0.92 11.31
N PHE A 56 -9.05 1.35 12.57
CA PHE A 56 -8.19 0.88 13.65
C PHE A 56 -9.07 0.53 14.84
N ALA A 57 -9.19 -0.77 15.14
CA ALA A 57 -10.08 -1.27 16.18
C ALA A 57 -9.52 -1.09 17.61
N GLU A 58 -8.19 -0.98 17.74
CA GLU A 58 -7.48 -0.96 19.02
C GLU A 58 -6.61 0.30 19.15
N GLY A 59 -6.66 0.92 20.34
CA GLY A 59 -6.00 2.18 20.66
C GLY A 59 -6.21 2.57 22.13
N TYR A 60 -5.30 3.36 22.67
CA TYR A 60 -5.38 3.84 24.04
C TYR A 60 -4.67 5.19 24.19
N THR A 61 -5.39 6.16 24.75
CA THR A 61 -4.95 7.57 24.90
C THR A 61 -4.75 7.98 26.36
N GLY A 62 -4.85 7.01 27.29
CA GLY A 62 -4.66 7.27 28.71
C GLY A 62 -3.20 7.41 29.16
N PRO A 63 -2.97 7.53 30.47
CA PRO A 63 -1.66 7.83 31.02
C PRO A 63 -0.57 6.84 30.58
N GLY A 64 0.55 7.38 30.11
CA GLY A 64 1.70 6.60 29.64
C GLY A 64 1.57 6.07 28.22
N PHE A 65 0.56 6.49 27.44
CA PHE A 65 0.40 6.11 26.04
C PHE A 65 0.32 7.34 25.14
N GLU A 66 0.90 7.21 23.95
CA GLU A 66 0.85 8.20 22.88
C GLU A 66 0.36 7.53 21.61
N GLU A 67 -0.82 7.92 21.14
CA GLU A 67 -1.41 7.41 19.92
C GLU A 67 -1.40 8.47 18.82
N TRP A 68 -0.92 8.08 17.64
CA TRP A 68 -0.83 8.94 16.47
C TRP A 68 -1.42 8.26 15.25
N ILE A 69 -2.13 9.04 14.43
CA ILE A 69 -2.54 8.63 13.09
C ILE A 69 -1.69 9.35 12.06
N LEU A 70 -1.19 8.58 11.10
CA LEU A 70 -0.30 9.01 10.05
C LEU A 70 -1.03 8.82 8.73
N ALA A 71 -1.10 9.88 7.93
CA ALA A 71 -1.68 9.82 6.59
C ALA A 71 -0.63 10.25 5.56
N TYR A 72 -0.48 9.45 4.51
CA TYR A 72 0.38 9.76 3.37
C TYR A 72 -0.44 9.88 2.09
N ASN A 73 -0.22 10.95 1.33
CA ASN A 73 -0.78 11.17 0.00
C ASN A 73 0.24 10.74 -1.06
N PRO A 74 0.12 9.56 -1.68
CA PRO A 74 1.10 9.13 -2.68
C PRO A 74 1.04 10.02 -3.93
N PRO A 75 2.19 10.32 -4.58
CA PRO A 75 2.21 11.04 -5.83
C PRO A 75 1.64 10.20 -6.98
N ALA A 76 1.25 10.86 -8.08
CA ALA A 76 0.59 10.20 -9.22
C ALA A 76 1.46 9.12 -9.88
N ASP A 77 2.77 9.36 -9.96
CA ASP A 77 3.77 8.43 -10.48
C ASP A 77 4.02 7.20 -9.57
N ALA A 78 3.53 7.25 -8.32
CA ALA A 78 3.52 6.12 -7.39
C ALA A 78 2.11 5.49 -7.25
N GLY A 79 1.18 5.78 -8.16
CA GLY A 79 -0.17 5.21 -8.17
C GLY A 79 -1.17 5.92 -7.25
N GLY A 80 -0.81 7.08 -6.69
CA GLY A 80 -1.73 7.92 -5.92
C GLY A 80 -2.66 8.74 -6.81
N SER A 81 -3.58 9.49 -6.20
CA SER A 81 -4.58 10.29 -6.95
C SER A 81 -3.99 11.47 -7.72
N GLY A 82 -2.78 11.93 -7.36
CA GLY A 82 -2.17 13.14 -7.91
C GLY A 82 -2.86 14.44 -7.49
N GLN A 83 -3.85 14.38 -6.60
CA GLN A 83 -4.59 15.53 -6.10
C GLN A 83 -4.20 15.87 -4.66
N GLU A 84 -4.35 17.13 -4.26
CA GLU A 84 -4.31 17.50 -2.84
C GLU A 84 -5.49 16.85 -2.10
N MET A 85 -5.29 16.46 -0.85
CA MET A 85 -6.32 15.83 -0.04
C MET A 85 -6.27 16.25 1.42
N ALA A 86 -7.39 16.10 2.12
CA ALA A 86 -7.45 16.15 3.58
C ALA A 86 -8.09 14.87 4.10
N VAL A 87 -7.74 14.49 5.33
CA VAL A 87 -8.25 13.29 5.99
C VAL A 87 -9.07 13.71 7.20
N ASN A 88 -10.29 13.21 7.29
CA ASN A 88 -11.14 13.32 8.46
C ASN A 88 -10.91 12.13 9.40
N ILE A 89 -10.76 12.39 10.69
CA ILE A 89 -10.48 11.38 11.71
C ILE A 89 -11.63 11.35 12.71
N LEU A 90 -12.36 10.25 12.76
CA LEU A 90 -13.40 10.00 13.76
C LEU A 90 -12.82 9.12 14.86
N VAL A 91 -12.91 9.56 16.12
CA VAL A 91 -12.40 8.84 17.29
C VAL A 91 -13.57 8.38 18.14
N TYR A 92 -13.66 7.08 18.37
CA TYR A 92 -14.72 6.45 19.15
C TYR A 92 -14.14 5.90 20.46
N GLY A 93 -14.85 6.10 21.56
CA GLY A 93 -14.62 5.40 22.83
C GLY A 93 -15.67 4.28 23.03
N PRO A 94 -15.71 3.64 24.22
CA PRO A 94 -16.63 2.55 24.52
C PRO A 94 -18.12 2.90 24.33
N ASN A 95 -18.46 4.19 24.47
CA ASN A 95 -19.83 4.69 24.40
C ASN A 95 -20.17 5.39 23.07
N GLY A 96 -19.33 5.24 22.04
CA GLY A 96 -19.54 5.84 20.72
C GLY A 96 -18.56 6.96 20.39
N LEU A 97 -18.96 7.87 19.49
CA LEU A 97 -18.09 8.93 18.99
C LEU A 97 -17.72 9.91 20.12
N VAL A 98 -16.42 10.16 20.29
CA VAL A 98 -15.87 11.03 21.33
C VAL A 98 -15.32 12.32 20.74
N ALA A 99 -14.59 12.23 19.63
CA ALA A 99 -13.93 13.39 19.04
C ALA A 99 -13.80 13.27 17.52
N ILE A 100 -13.59 14.42 16.88
CA ILE A 100 -13.32 14.53 15.44
C ILE A 100 -12.03 15.35 15.28
N GLY A 101 -11.11 14.85 14.47
CA GLY A 101 -9.88 15.52 14.09
C GLY A 101 -9.68 15.50 12.58
N GLY A 102 -8.54 16.01 12.13
CA GLY A 102 -8.20 15.98 10.71
C GLY A 102 -6.72 16.16 10.43
N ILE A 103 -6.28 15.67 9.28
CA ILE A 103 -4.91 15.80 8.76
C ILE A 103 -4.98 16.48 7.38
N GLY A 104 -4.16 17.51 7.19
CA GLY A 104 -3.99 18.18 5.91
C GLY A 104 -4.41 19.65 5.89
N PRO A 105 -4.50 20.27 4.70
CA PRO A 105 -4.34 19.64 3.38
C PRO A 105 -2.93 19.08 3.12
N LEU A 106 -2.85 17.98 2.38
CA LEU A 106 -1.64 17.27 1.98
C LEU A 106 -1.54 17.23 0.46
N LYS A 107 -0.50 17.84 -0.10
CA LYS A 107 -0.16 17.73 -1.52
C LYS A 107 0.34 16.30 -1.84
N PRO A 108 0.31 15.88 -3.11
CA PRO A 108 0.89 14.60 -3.52
C PRO A 108 2.37 14.49 -3.08
N GLY A 109 2.75 13.35 -2.54
CA GLY A 109 4.06 13.10 -1.94
C GLY A 109 4.21 13.58 -0.48
N GLN A 110 3.19 14.16 0.14
CA GLN A 110 3.26 14.62 1.53
C GLN A 110 2.66 13.63 2.52
N ARG A 111 3.24 13.60 3.72
CA ARG A 111 2.71 12.92 4.90
C ARG A 111 2.29 13.94 5.95
N GLY A 112 1.21 13.66 6.65
CA GLY A 112 0.79 14.37 7.85
C GLY A 112 0.53 13.41 9.00
N THR A 113 0.57 13.94 10.21
CA THR A 113 0.35 13.16 11.43
C THR A 113 -0.57 13.92 12.38
N LEU A 114 -1.44 13.21 13.08
CA LEU A 114 -2.31 13.75 14.12
C LEU A 114 -2.05 13.03 15.43
N TYR A 115 -1.77 13.80 16.48
CA TYR A 115 -1.67 13.27 17.84
C TYR A 115 -3.08 13.11 18.42
N ILE A 116 -3.50 11.86 18.67
CA ILE A 116 -4.88 11.56 19.05
C ILE A 116 -5.15 11.97 20.50
N ASN A 117 -4.16 11.86 21.39
CA ASN A 117 -4.32 12.29 22.79
C ASN A 117 -4.75 13.76 22.88
N ASP A 118 -4.15 14.66 22.09
CA ASP A 118 -4.54 16.08 22.04
C ASP A 118 -5.97 16.28 21.52
N VAL A 119 -6.42 15.43 20.60
CA VAL A 119 -7.77 15.50 20.03
C VAL A 119 -8.81 15.16 21.09
N VAL A 120 -8.59 14.08 21.85
CA VAL A 120 -9.54 13.63 22.88
C VAL A 120 -9.43 14.44 24.19
N ALA A 121 -8.24 14.97 24.51
CA ALA A 121 -8.03 15.81 25.69
C ALA A 121 -8.87 17.10 25.65
N ARG A 122 -9.14 17.64 24.44
CA ARG A 122 -10.00 18.82 24.25
C ARG A 122 -11.43 18.64 24.75
N VAL A 123 -11.90 17.39 24.83
CA VAL A 123 -13.23 17.05 25.34
C VAL A 123 -13.15 16.36 26.72
N GLY A 124 -11.98 16.39 27.36
CA GLY A 124 -11.75 15.77 28.67
C GLY A 124 -11.79 14.24 28.65
N TYR A 125 -11.58 13.62 27.49
CA TYR A 125 -11.56 12.16 27.36
C TYR A 125 -10.13 11.61 27.43
N SER A 126 -9.99 10.43 28.03
CA SER A 126 -8.74 9.67 28.12
C SER A 126 -9.09 8.19 28.34
N GLY A 127 -8.62 7.29 27.46
CA GLY A 127 -8.89 5.86 27.59
C GLY A 127 -8.81 5.12 26.26
N ASP A 128 -9.51 3.98 26.19
CA ASP A 128 -9.58 3.13 25.00
C ASP A 128 -10.21 3.91 23.83
N VAL A 129 -9.63 3.76 22.64
CA VAL A 129 -10.16 4.38 21.42
C VAL A 129 -10.11 3.42 20.24
N SER A 130 -11.06 3.62 19.32
CA SER A 130 -11.00 3.11 17.95
C SER A 130 -11.15 4.27 16.98
N ILE A 131 -10.60 4.12 15.78
CA ILE A 131 -10.46 5.23 14.84
C ILE A 131 -10.94 4.82 13.45
N VAL A 132 -11.66 5.75 12.81
CA VAL A 132 -11.99 5.70 11.38
C VAL A 132 -11.38 6.92 10.70
N ALA A 133 -10.52 6.70 9.71
CA ALA A 133 -9.92 7.75 8.91
C ALA A 133 -10.51 7.74 7.50
N THR A 134 -11.00 8.87 7.01
CA THR A 134 -11.64 8.98 5.69
C THR A 134 -11.11 10.15 4.86
N SER A 135 -11.04 9.96 3.55
CA SER A 135 -10.76 11.02 2.59
C SER A 135 -11.50 10.77 1.26
N PRO A 136 -11.89 11.82 0.51
CA PRO A 136 -12.43 11.65 -0.84
C PRO A 136 -11.45 10.99 -1.83
N SER A 137 -10.15 11.19 -1.61
CA SER A 137 -9.05 10.64 -2.42
C SER A 137 -8.42 9.43 -1.71
N PRO A 138 -7.96 8.39 -2.45
CA PRO A 138 -7.20 7.29 -1.85
C PRO A 138 -5.91 7.78 -1.18
N PHE A 139 -5.62 7.23 0.00
CA PHE A 139 -4.42 7.55 0.77
C PHE A 139 -3.92 6.32 1.53
N ILE A 140 -2.70 6.39 2.06
CA ILE A 140 -2.14 5.36 2.96
C ILE A 140 -2.26 5.85 4.40
N CYS A 141 -2.75 4.99 5.30
CA CYS A 141 -2.97 5.34 6.69
C CYS A 141 -2.34 4.31 7.63
N GLU A 142 -1.58 4.79 8.60
CA GLU A 142 -0.93 4.00 9.63
C GLU A 142 -1.25 4.56 11.02
N ARG A 143 -1.16 3.71 12.03
CA ARG A 143 -1.20 4.09 13.43
C ARG A 143 0.13 3.81 14.09
N ALA A 144 0.65 4.82 14.78
CA ALA A 144 1.75 4.70 15.72
C ALA A 144 1.21 4.72 17.16
N LEU A 145 1.65 3.78 17.97
CA LEU A 145 1.40 3.78 19.41
C LEU A 145 2.73 3.64 20.15
N TYR A 146 3.03 4.57 21.06
CA TYR A 146 4.15 4.46 21.98
C TYR A 146 3.62 4.38 23.40
N PHE A 147 4.30 3.65 24.28
CA PHE A 147 3.83 3.50 25.64
C PHE A 147 4.95 3.25 26.65
N ASP A 148 4.74 3.75 27.86
CA ASP A 148 5.35 3.30 29.10
C ASP A 148 4.25 2.71 29.99
N TYR A 149 4.03 1.41 29.86
CA TYR A 149 2.97 0.74 30.57
C TYR A 149 3.34 0.57 32.04
N LYS A 150 2.61 1.26 32.91
CA LYS A 150 2.76 1.22 34.39
C LYS A 150 4.16 1.61 34.89
N GLY A 151 4.91 2.40 34.13
CA GLY A 151 6.27 2.80 34.50
C GLY A 151 7.28 1.64 34.46
N LYS A 152 6.96 0.56 33.74
CA LYS A 152 7.73 -0.71 33.77
C LYS A 152 8.07 -1.25 32.39
N TRP A 153 7.21 -1.01 31.41
CA TRP A 153 7.38 -1.58 30.07
C TRP A 153 7.24 -0.48 29.03
N THR A 154 8.39 -0.02 28.55
CA THR A 154 8.45 0.88 27.41
C THR A 154 8.34 0.08 26.12
N GLY A 155 7.61 0.60 25.15
CA GLY A 155 7.49 -0.02 23.84
C GLY A 155 6.76 0.84 22.83
N GLY A 156 6.53 0.25 21.66
CA GLY A 156 5.71 0.86 20.65
C GLY A 156 5.24 -0.17 19.63
N SER A 157 4.21 0.20 18.87
CA SER A 157 3.68 -0.58 17.76
C SER A 157 3.34 0.35 16.59
N GLN A 158 3.50 -0.18 15.39
CA GLN A 158 3.12 0.48 14.14
C GLN A 158 2.31 -0.52 13.32
N ILE A 159 1.22 -0.06 12.73
CA ILE A 159 0.38 -0.92 11.89
C ILE A 159 -0.33 -0.11 10.81
N LEU A 160 -0.45 -0.69 9.61
CA LEU A 160 -1.34 -0.20 8.56
C LEU A 160 -2.80 -0.42 8.98
N GLY A 161 -3.67 0.55 8.71
CA GLY A 161 -5.08 0.38 9.01
C GLY A 161 -5.72 -0.75 8.20
N TYR A 162 -6.84 -1.26 8.67
CA TYR A 162 -7.67 -2.13 7.85
C TYR A 162 -8.39 -1.28 6.79
N GLN A 163 -8.28 -1.66 5.52
CA GLN A 163 -8.91 -0.96 4.41
C GLN A 163 -10.35 -1.41 4.23
N GLU A 164 -11.27 -0.47 3.97
CA GLU A 164 -12.57 -0.83 3.41
C GLU A 164 -12.33 -1.50 2.05
N GLY A 165 -12.84 -2.73 1.86
CA GLY A 165 -12.72 -3.43 0.58
C GLY A 165 -13.33 -2.59 -0.53
N ALA A 166 -12.67 -2.55 -1.69
CA ALA A 166 -13.31 -1.98 -2.87
C ALA A 166 -14.56 -2.82 -3.16
N ASN A 167 -15.74 -2.21 -3.06
CA ASN A 167 -16.96 -2.87 -3.50
C ASN A 167 -16.78 -3.26 -4.97
N GLU A 168 -16.97 -4.55 -5.29
CA GLU A 168 -17.06 -5.07 -6.66
C GLU A 168 -18.17 -4.39 -7.46
#